data_AF-A0A957TGW3-F1
#
_entry.id   AF-A0A957TGW3-F1
#
_cell.length_a   1.000
_cell.length_b   1.000
_cell.length_c   1.000
_cell.angle_alpha   90.00
_cell.angle_beta   90.00
_cell.angle_gamma   90.00
#
_symmetry.space_group_name_H-M   'P 1'
#
loop_
_entity.id
_entity.type
_entity.pdbx_description
1 polymer ?
#
loop_
_entity_poly.entity_id
_entity_poly.type
_entity_poly.pdbx_seq_one_letter_code
_entity_poly.pdbx_strand_id
1 'polypeptide(L)'
;MTQDLYFGISEQSKASKHRLDDARALLNAVRWRGAMYMAGYALECLLKTKLMQMYSCRNLRELEDELQQRGVLAMQATVFTHQLELLLRLTQSMDRLRQNRLLWPQFNLVNRWLPAWR
;
A
#
# COMPACT_ATOMS: atom_id res chain seq x y z
N MET A 1 19.67 26.87 -3.87
CA MET A 1 18.35 26.39 -3.39
C MET A 1 18.03 25.10 -4.13
N THR A 2 18.44 23.98 -3.57
CA THR A 2 18.08 22.64 -4.06
C THR A 2 16.58 22.50 -3.80
N GLN A 3 15.75 22.49 -4.85
CA GLN A 3 14.37 22.06 -4.69
C GLN A 3 14.43 20.64 -4.12
N ASP A 4 13.88 20.44 -2.92
CA ASP A 4 13.67 19.12 -2.34
C ASP A 4 12.67 18.39 -3.25
N LEU A 5 13.19 17.68 -4.24
CA LEU A 5 12.38 16.92 -5.18
C LEU A 5 11.88 15.66 -4.46
N TYR A 6 10.64 15.71 -3.95
CA TYR A 6 9.96 14.59 -3.30
C TYR A 6 9.51 13.53 -4.33
N PHE A 7 10.47 12.83 -4.92
CA PHE A 7 10.18 11.83 -5.93
C PHE A 7 9.43 10.63 -5.34
N GLY A 8 9.84 10.08 -4.19
CA GLY A 8 9.24 8.84 -3.69
C GLY A 8 7.74 8.93 -3.39
N ILE A 9 7.29 9.99 -2.70
CA ILE A 9 5.86 10.21 -2.39
C ILE A 9 5.04 10.39 -3.66
N SER A 10 5.48 11.29 -4.55
CA SER A 10 4.74 11.62 -5.76
C SER A 10 4.69 10.42 -6.72
N GLU A 11 5.77 9.66 -6.85
CA GLU A 11 5.83 8.46 -7.68
C GLU A 11 4.93 7.34 -7.13
N GLN A 12 4.93 7.06 -5.82
CA GLN A 12 4.00 6.08 -5.24
C GLN A 12 2.53 6.52 -5.38
N SER A 13 2.25 7.81 -5.23
CA SER A 13 0.90 8.33 -5.40
C SER A 13 0.41 8.20 -6.85
N LYS A 14 1.25 8.54 -7.84
CA LYS A 14 0.94 8.36 -9.26
C LYS A 14 0.79 6.89 -9.62
N ALA A 15 1.69 6.03 -9.13
CA ALA A 15 1.60 4.59 -9.33
C ALA A 15 0.26 4.05 -8.82
N SER A 16 -0.16 4.45 -7.61
CA SER A 16 -1.47 4.05 -7.08
C SER A 16 -2.62 4.40 -8.03
N LYS A 17 -2.65 5.63 -8.54
CA LYS A 17 -3.69 6.09 -9.48
C LYS A 17 -3.67 5.28 -10.78
N HIS A 18 -2.50 5.14 -11.41
CA HIS A 18 -2.38 4.39 -12.67
C HIS A 18 -2.77 2.93 -12.50
N ARG A 19 -2.38 2.27 -11.39
CA ARG A 19 -2.75 0.88 -11.13
C ARG A 19 -4.23 0.70 -10.87
N LEU A 20 -4.90 1.70 -10.31
CA LEU A 20 -6.36 1.67 -10.18
C LEU A 20 -7.06 1.82 -11.53
N ASP A 21 -6.55 2.67 -12.42
CA ASP A 21 -7.09 2.81 -13.77
C ASP A 21 -6.88 1.54 -14.60
N ASP A 22 -5.71 0.92 -14.50
CA ASP A 22 -5.43 -0.41 -15.08
C ASP A 22 -6.39 -1.47 -14.53
N ALA A 23 -6.65 -1.46 -13.22
CA ALA A 23 -7.57 -2.39 -12.57
C ALA A 23 -8.99 -2.24 -13.12
N ARG A 24 -9.45 -1.00 -13.33
CA ARG A 24 -10.76 -0.70 -13.92
C ARG A 24 -10.85 -1.15 -15.37
N ALA A 25 -9.81 -0.91 -16.17
CA ALA A 25 -9.76 -1.38 -17.55
C ALA A 25 -9.84 -2.91 -17.64
N LEU A 26 -9.09 -3.62 -16.79
CA LEU A 26 -9.14 -5.07 -16.70
C LEU A 26 -10.50 -5.59 -16.23
N LEU A 27 -11.14 -4.90 -15.28
CA LEU A 27 -12.46 -5.23 -14.80
C LEU A 27 -13.50 -5.13 -15.92
N ASN A 28 -13.48 -4.04 -16.69
CA ASN A 28 -14.36 -3.81 -17.84
C ASN A 28 -14.13 -4.84 -18.95
N ALA A 29 -12.91 -5.33 -19.09
CA ALA A 29 -12.56 -6.41 -20.01
C ALA A 29 -12.84 -7.82 -19.45
N VAL A 30 -13.52 -7.96 -18.31
CA VAL A 30 -13.85 -9.27 -17.69
C VAL A 30 -12.59 -10.06 -17.29
N ARG A 31 -11.44 -9.37 -17.14
CA ARG A 31 -10.15 -9.94 -16.73
C ARG A 31 -9.99 -9.90 -15.21
N TRP A 32 -10.90 -10.58 -14.50
CA TRP A 32 -11.08 -10.48 -13.05
C TRP A 32 -9.79 -10.63 -12.23
N ARG A 33 -8.97 -11.65 -12.55
CA ARG A 33 -7.72 -11.93 -11.83
C ARG A 33 -6.71 -10.79 -11.94
N GLY A 34 -6.57 -10.22 -13.13
CA GLY A 34 -5.70 -9.08 -13.37
C GLY A 34 -6.24 -7.82 -12.69
N ALA A 35 -7.55 -7.58 -12.80
CA ALA A 35 -8.21 -6.45 -12.16
C ALA A 35 -7.98 -6.44 -10.64
N MET A 36 -8.18 -7.59 -9.99
CA MET A 36 -7.97 -7.73 -8.55
C MET A 36 -6.50 -7.50 -8.15
N TYR A 37 -5.55 -8.06 -8.90
CA TYR A 37 -4.13 -7.86 -8.64
C TYR A 37 -3.73 -6.38 -8.72
N MET A 38 -4.15 -5.70 -9.80
CA MET A 38 -3.84 -4.30 -10.01
C MET A 38 -4.51 -3.39 -8.96
N ALA A 39 -5.74 -3.72 -8.53
CA ALA A 39 -6.40 -3.00 -7.44
C ALA A 39 -5.67 -3.17 -6.10
N GLY A 40 -5.19 -4.38 -5.80
CA GLY A 40 -4.37 -4.63 -4.62
C GLY A 40 -3.05 -3.84 -4.65
N TYR A 41 -2.39 -3.80 -5.80
CA TYR A 41 -1.15 -3.04 -5.96
C TYR A 41 -1.39 -1.53 -5.86
N ALA A 42 -2.52 -1.03 -6.37
CA ALA A 42 -2.92 0.37 -6.19
C ALA A 42 -3.06 0.74 -4.70
N LEU A 43 -3.67 -0.13 -3.89
CA LEU A 43 -3.80 0.06 -2.44
C LEU A 43 -2.44 0.03 -1.73
N GLU A 44 -1.56 -0.88 -2.11
CA GLU A 44 -0.20 -0.97 -1.57
C GLU A 44 0.58 0.34 -1.78
N CYS A 45 0.59 0.86 -3.01
CA CYS A 45 1.21 2.14 -3.34
C CYS A 45 0.61 3.29 -2.53
N LEU A 46 -0.70 3.29 -2.33
CA LEU A 46 -1.38 4.33 -1.54
C LEU A 46 -1.01 4.26 -0.05
N LEU A 47 -0.97 3.06 0.52
CA LEU A 47 -0.56 2.86 1.92
C LEU A 47 0.89 3.28 2.13
N LYS A 48 1.79 2.92 1.21
CA LYS A 48 3.19 3.36 1.21
C LYS A 48 3.31 4.89 1.11
N THR A 49 2.53 5.52 0.24
CA THR A 49 2.45 6.99 0.13
C THR A 49 2.04 7.61 1.46
N LYS A 50 0.97 7.08 2.07
CA LYS A 50 0.47 7.56 3.36
C LYS A 50 1.50 7.39 4.47
N LEU A 51 2.19 6.25 4.53
CA LEU A 51 3.25 6.02 5.51
C LEU A 51 4.41 7.01 5.34
N MET A 52 4.90 7.22 4.11
CA MET A 52 5.94 8.23 3.86
C MET A 52 5.49 9.63 4.33
N GLN A 53 4.23 10.00 4.10
CA GLN A 53 3.68 11.27 4.60
C GLN A 53 3.60 11.32 6.14
N MET A 54 3.12 10.26 6.79
CA MET A 54 3.00 10.17 8.25
C MET A 54 4.35 10.29 8.96
N TYR A 55 5.40 9.73 8.38
CA TYR A 55 6.75 9.70 8.95
C TYR A 55 7.68 10.76 8.37
N SER A 56 7.18 11.63 7.47
CA SER A 56 7.97 12.68 6.79
C SER A 56 9.18 12.16 5.98
N CYS A 57 9.05 10.97 5.41
CA CYS A 57 10.10 10.32 4.61
C CYS A 57 9.94 10.64 3.12
N ARG A 58 11.06 10.82 2.41
CA ARG A 58 11.07 11.22 0.99
C ARG A 58 10.96 10.03 0.04
N ASN A 59 11.37 8.84 0.49
CA ASN A 59 11.35 7.59 -0.27
C ASN A 59 11.11 6.38 0.64
N LEU A 60 10.93 5.20 0.02
CA LEU A 60 10.64 3.96 0.75
C LEU A 60 11.80 3.48 1.63
N ARG A 61 13.04 3.77 1.25
CA ARG A 61 14.20 3.34 2.03
C ARG A 61 14.28 4.12 3.34
N GLU A 62 14.14 5.43 3.27
CA GLU A 62 14.03 6.30 4.45
C GLU A 62 12.86 5.87 5.35
N LEU A 63 11.71 5.50 4.77
CA LEU A 63 10.58 5.00 5.53
C LEU A 63 10.90 3.69 6.27
N GLU A 64 11.58 2.75 5.60
CA GLU A 64 11.98 1.49 6.22
C GLU A 64 12.92 1.72 7.41
N ASP A 65 13.97 2.50 7.20
CA ASP A 65 14.97 2.82 8.22
C ASP A 65 14.29 3.54 9.42
N GLU A 66 13.41 4.51 9.16
CA GLU A 66 12.67 5.25 10.19
C GLU A 66 11.73 4.34 11.01
N LEU A 67 11.00 3.43 10.35
CA LEU A 67 10.09 2.52 11.04
C LEU A 67 10.84 1.49 11.90
N GLN A 68 12.00 1.01 11.44
CA GLN A 68 12.87 0.10 12.19
C GLN A 68 13.52 0.81 13.38
N GLN A 69 14.02 2.04 13.19
CA GLN A 69 14.62 2.83 14.26
C GLN A 69 13.62 3.14 15.38
N ARG A 70 12.34 3.37 15.04
CA ARG A 70 11.26 3.57 16.02
C ARG A 70 10.74 2.27 16.65
N GLY A 71 11.24 1.11 16.23
CA GLY A 71 10.76 -0.20 16.69
C GLY A 71 9.33 -0.54 16.26
N VAL A 72 8.78 0.17 15.27
CA VAL A 72 7.43 -0.06 14.73
C VAL A 72 7.44 -1.21 13.72
N LEU A 73 8.54 -1.34 12.97
CA LEU A 73 8.80 -2.45 12.06
C LEU A 73 9.96 -3.30 12.60
N ALA A 74 9.77 -4.62 12.66
CA ALA A 74 10.82 -5.53 13.09
C ALA A 74 12.00 -5.52 12.09
N MET A 75 13.24 -5.74 12.56
CA MET A 75 14.45 -5.68 11.73
C MET A 75 14.44 -6.66 10.55
N GLN A 76 13.76 -7.80 10.69
CA GLN A 76 13.60 -8.80 9.63
C GLN A 76 12.42 -8.52 8.68
N ALA A 77 11.61 -7.50 8.97
CA ALA A 77 10.46 -7.12 8.15
C ALA A 77 10.80 -5.92 7.26
N THR A 78 10.09 -5.80 6.13
CA THR A 78 10.34 -4.79 5.11
C THR A 78 9.07 -4.10 4.64
N VAL A 79 9.19 -2.82 4.29
CA VAL A 79 8.11 -2.08 3.60
C VAL A 79 8.01 -2.47 2.13
N PHE A 80 9.03 -3.12 1.55
CA PHE A 80 9.02 -3.70 0.20
C PHE A 80 8.24 -5.01 0.15
N THR A 81 6.98 -4.96 0.62
CA THR A 81 6.08 -6.10 0.72
C THR A 81 4.78 -5.84 -0.04
N HIS A 82 4.10 -6.92 -0.40
CA HIS A 82 2.73 -6.95 -0.94
C HIS A 82 1.67 -7.26 0.13
N GLN A 83 2.07 -7.36 1.41
CA GLN A 83 1.16 -7.67 2.51
C GLN A 83 0.40 -6.42 2.95
N LEU A 84 -0.79 -6.21 2.37
CA LEU A 84 -1.65 -5.04 2.66
C LEU A 84 -1.96 -4.88 4.14
N GLU A 85 -2.18 -5.99 4.86
CA GLU A 85 -2.43 -5.95 6.30
C GLU A 85 -1.25 -5.39 7.11
N LEU A 86 -0.02 -5.78 6.76
CA LEU A 86 1.17 -5.22 7.41
C LEU A 86 1.22 -3.71 7.21
N LEU A 87 1.10 -3.25 5.97
CA LEU A 87 1.14 -1.83 5.63
C LEU A 87 0.01 -1.05 6.31
N LEU A 88 -1.21 -1.61 6.37
CA LEU A 88 -2.34 -0.99 7.05
C LEU A 88 -2.12 -0.87 8.57
N ARG A 89 -1.56 -1.91 9.21
CA ARG A 89 -1.20 -1.87 10.64
C ARG A 89 -0.19 -0.75 10.93
N LEU A 90 0.82 -0.59 10.07
CA LEU A 90 1.81 0.50 10.19
C LEU A 90 1.17 1.90 10.12
N THR A 91 0.03 2.04 9.41
CA THR A 91 -0.72 3.31 9.38
C THR A 91 -1.59 3.57 10.62
N GLN A 92 -1.58 2.66 11.60
CA GLN A 92 -2.41 2.68 12.81
C GLN A 92 -3.91 2.83 12.53
N SER A 93 -4.34 2.50 11.30
CA SER A 93 -5.71 2.68 10.83
C SER A 93 -6.52 1.38 10.86
N MET A 94 -5.94 0.31 11.43
CA MET A 94 -6.53 -1.02 11.43
C MET A 94 -7.85 -1.05 12.19
N ASP A 95 -7.89 -0.48 13.40
CA ASP A 95 -9.11 -0.48 14.22
C ASP A 95 -10.23 0.36 13.60
N ARG A 96 -9.88 1.48 12.97
CA ARG A 96 -10.82 2.27 12.18
C ARG A 96 -11.41 1.46 11.03
N LEU A 97 -10.61 0.65 10.32
CA LEU A 97 -11.13 -0.21 9.27
C LEU A 97 -12.01 -1.33 9.85
N ARG A 98 -11.64 -1.94 10.97
CA ARG A 98 -12.45 -2.98 11.66
C ARG A 98 -13.83 -2.48 12.06
N GLN A 99 -13.92 -1.22 12.48
CA GLN A 99 -15.20 -0.59 12.84
C GLN A 99 -16.08 -0.29 11.63
N ASN A 100 -15.51 -0.25 10.42
CA ASN A 100 -16.27 -0.02 9.20
C ASN A 100 -16.96 -1.31 8.72
N ARG A 101 -18.27 -1.41 8.99
CA ARG A 101 -19.10 -2.58 8.66
C ARG A 101 -19.12 -2.94 7.17
N LEU A 102 -18.90 -1.97 6.27
CA LEU A 102 -18.91 -2.20 4.83
C LEU A 102 -17.54 -2.69 4.32
N LEU A 103 -16.46 -2.05 4.76
CA LEU A 103 -15.12 -2.29 4.22
C LEU A 103 -14.41 -3.46 4.93
N TRP A 104 -14.70 -3.73 6.20
CA TRP A 104 -14.02 -4.78 6.95
C TRP A 104 -14.20 -6.19 6.34
N PRO A 105 -15.42 -6.62 5.96
CA PRO A 105 -15.59 -7.92 5.31
C PRO A 105 -14.86 -8.02 3.96
N GLN A 106 -14.88 -6.93 3.18
CA GLN A 106 -14.21 -6.86 1.87
C GLN A 106 -12.70 -6.97 2.01
N PHE A 107 -12.12 -6.24 2.97
CA PHE A 107 -10.70 -6.30 3.28
C PHE A 107 -10.27 -7.72 3.69
N ASN A 108 -11.03 -8.38 4.56
CA ASN A 108 -10.74 -9.76 4.97
C ASN A 108 -10.76 -10.75 3.80
N LEU A 109 -11.70 -10.58 2.87
CA LEU A 109 -11.77 -11.43 1.69
C LEU A 109 -10.55 -11.24 0.79
N VAL A 110 -10.16 -9.98 0.54
CA VAL A 110 -8.98 -9.65 -0.29
C VAL A 110 -7.68 -10.12 0.37
N ASN A 111 -7.52 -9.95 1.68
CA ASN A 111 -6.28 -10.28 2.38
C ASN A 111 -6.04 -11.80 2.50
N ARG A 112 -7.08 -12.63 2.40
CA ARG A 112 -6.97 -14.09 2.32
C ARG A 112 -6.58 -14.60 0.94
N TRP A 113 -6.60 -13.74 -0.07
CA TRP A 113 -6.28 -14.16 -1.42
C TRP A 113 -4.78 -14.36 -1.58
N LEU A 114 -4.40 -15.57 -1.95
CA LEU A 114 -3.04 -15.94 -2.36
C LEU A 114 -3.01 -15.98 -3.89
N PRO A 115 -2.47 -14.96 -4.57
CA PRO A 115 -2.28 -15.02 -6.01
C PRO A 115 -1.29 -16.14 -6.32
N ALA A 116 -1.64 -17.06 -7.22
CA ALA A 116 -0.75 -18.17 -7.60
C ALA A 116 0.49 -17.75 -8.43
N TRP A 117 0.81 -16.45 -8.50
CA TRP A 117 2.01 -15.92 -9.17
C TRP A 117 2.93 -15.14 -8.21
N ARG A 118 2.67 -15.24 -6.89
CA ARG A 118 3.59 -14.69 -5.89
C ARG A 118 4.88 -15.50 -5.83
#